data_AF-A0A0D2CIT8-F1
#
_entry.id   AF-A0A0D2CIT8-F1
#
_cell.length_a   1.000
_cell.length_b   1.000
_cell.length_c   1.000
_cell.angle_alpha   90.00
_cell.angle_beta   90.00
_cell.angle_gamma   90.00
#
_symmetry.space_group_name_H-M   'P 1'
#
loop_
_entity.id
_entity.type
_entity.pdbx_description
1 polymer ?
#
loop_
_entity_poly.entity_id
_entity_poly.type
_entity_poly.pdbx_seq_one_letter_code
_entity_poly.pdbx_strand_id
1 'polypeptide(L)'
;MRSIKVFSFPGTLTTLRKALEVASQAIQCEYCPRRFLSAMQIAQLVGVLLISVTECYAKILETFEASAASVREGNIVRIQLLDPRDQSCPPPRTDLDPHHESYTFTLNLGGPTWKELAKMALKAEIFGSKTNDENGQPPLSVVSLLQCMEQRQISWHTVAPPPDFPVIYRGSYHKECPTCLLLVYECRRLLSLYDQTEYIQNVPT
;
A
#
# COMPACT_ATOMS: atom_id res chain seq x y z
N MET A 1 11.59 7.04 -24.26
CA MET A 1 10.73 6.41 -23.23
C MET A 1 11.63 5.64 -22.28
N ARG A 2 11.73 6.04 -21.00
CA ARG A 2 12.58 5.36 -20.03
C ARG A 2 11.90 4.03 -19.67
N SER A 3 12.62 2.92 -19.89
CA SER A 3 12.29 1.62 -19.31
C SER A 3 12.22 1.78 -17.79
N ILE A 4 11.00 1.77 -17.24
CA ILE A 4 10.79 1.83 -15.80
C ILE A 4 11.40 0.54 -15.24
N LYS A 5 12.46 0.68 -14.45
CA LYS A 5 13.16 -0.45 -13.84
C LYS A 5 12.15 -1.34 -13.14
N VAL A 6 12.22 -2.63 -13.48
CA VAL A 6 11.55 -3.77 -12.84
C VAL A 6 11.48 -3.51 -11.34
N PHE A 7 10.27 -3.54 -10.78
CA PHE A 7 10.01 -3.36 -9.35
C PHE A 7 10.99 -4.24 -8.55
N SER A 8 11.93 -3.61 -7.84
CA SER A 8 12.88 -4.35 -7.02
C SER A 8 12.18 -4.76 -5.74
N PHE A 9 11.62 -5.97 -5.73
CA PHE A 9 11.16 -6.60 -4.51
C PHE A 9 12.38 -7.11 -3.71
N PRO A 10 12.44 -6.94 -2.38
CA PRO A 10 11.42 -6.37 -1.49
C PRO A 10 11.49 -4.85 -1.30
N GLY A 11 12.53 -4.16 -1.81
CA GLY A 11 12.77 -2.73 -1.54
C GLY A 11 11.60 -1.80 -1.91
N THR A 12 10.79 -2.16 -2.90
CA THR A 12 9.58 -1.42 -3.25
C THR A 12 8.54 -1.44 -2.13
N LEU A 13 8.44 -2.54 -1.36
CA LEU A 13 7.49 -2.65 -0.24
C LEU A 13 7.75 -1.61 0.84
N THR A 14 9.01 -1.32 1.17
CA THR A 14 9.36 -0.29 2.17
C THR A 14 8.83 1.08 1.76
N THR A 15 8.92 1.40 0.47
CA THR A 15 8.40 2.67 -0.07
C THR A 15 6.88 2.70 -0.02
N LEU A 16 6.22 1.60 -0.38
CA LEU A 16 4.76 1.49 -0.34
C LEU A 16 4.22 1.58 1.09
N ARG A 17 4.87 0.93 2.06
CA ARG A 17 4.52 1.03 3.50
C ARG A 17 4.63 2.47 4.00
N LYS A 18 5.75 3.15 3.74
CA LYS A 18 5.91 4.58 4.07
C LYS A 18 4.81 5.44 3.45
N ALA A 19 4.40 5.15 2.21
CA ALA A 19 3.29 5.84 1.56
C ALA A 19 1.95 5.59 2.25
N LEU A 20 1.67 4.36 2.68
CA LEU A 20 0.47 4.03 3.47
C LEU A 20 0.48 4.71 4.84
N GLU A 21 1.62 4.78 5.52
CA GLU A 21 1.76 5.50 6.80
C GLU A 21 1.45 6.99 6.65
N VAL A 22 2.00 7.64 5.61
CA VAL A 22 1.70 9.05 5.31
C VAL A 22 0.21 9.25 4.99
N ALA A 23 -0.39 8.34 4.23
CA ALA A 23 -1.82 8.37 3.95
C ALA A 23 -2.64 8.24 5.24
N SER A 24 -2.26 7.34 6.14
CA SER A 24 -2.89 7.15 7.45
C SER A 24 -2.90 8.43 8.27
N GLN A 25 -1.74 9.09 8.40
CA GLN A 25 -1.61 10.35 9.12
C GLN A 25 -2.48 11.46 8.51
N ALA A 26 -2.51 11.56 7.17
CA ALA A 26 -3.34 12.53 6.47
C ALA A 26 -4.85 12.25 6.66
N ILE A 27 -5.26 10.97 6.71
CA ILE A 27 -6.63 10.54 6.99
C ILE A 27 -7.04 10.90 8.42
N GLN A 28 -6.15 10.71 9.40
CA GLN A 28 -6.43 10.96 10.82
C GLN A 28 -6.27 12.44 11.23
N CYS A 29 -5.75 13.30 10.35
CA CYS A 29 -5.56 14.73 10.63
C CYS A 29 -6.89 15.45 10.95
N GLU A 30 -7.01 16.03 12.14
CA GLU A 30 -8.20 16.77 12.59
C GLU A 30 -8.24 18.25 12.13
N TYR A 31 -7.12 18.78 11.66
CA TYR A 31 -6.99 20.19 11.23
C TYR A 31 -7.29 20.38 9.74
N CYS A 32 -6.84 19.42 8.95
CA CYS A 32 -7.05 19.29 7.51
C CYS A 32 -8.51 19.46 7.02
N PRO A 33 -9.55 18.94 7.72
CA PRO A 33 -10.95 19.12 7.33
C PRO A 33 -11.48 20.55 7.48
N ARG A 34 -10.81 21.39 8.29
CA ARG A 34 -11.43 22.62 8.82
C ARG A 34 -11.59 23.73 7.79
N ARG A 35 -10.98 23.58 6.61
CA ARG A 35 -11.11 24.51 5.50
C ARG A 35 -11.46 23.78 4.22
N PHE A 36 -12.28 24.41 3.38
CA PHE A 36 -12.75 23.82 2.14
C PHE A 36 -11.60 23.32 1.25
N LEU A 37 -10.62 24.18 0.97
CA LEU A 37 -9.53 23.83 0.05
C LEU A 37 -8.66 22.68 0.57
N SER A 38 -8.30 22.69 1.86
CA SER A 38 -7.49 21.62 2.45
C SER A 38 -8.25 20.30 2.52
N ALA A 39 -9.56 20.34 2.82
CA ALA A 39 -10.41 19.17 2.82
C ALA A 39 -10.47 18.50 1.43
N MET A 40 -10.71 19.30 0.39
CA MET A 40 -10.77 18.81 -0.99
C MET A 40 -9.42 18.28 -1.49
N GLN A 41 -8.34 19.02 -1.23
CA GLN A 41 -7.00 18.62 -1.67
C GLN A 41 -6.55 17.33 -1.00
N ILE A 42 -6.78 17.17 0.31
CA ILE A 42 -6.37 15.96 1.03
C ILE A 42 -7.19 14.76 0.59
N ALA A 43 -8.49 14.92 0.37
CA ALA A 43 -9.32 13.86 -0.18
C ALA A 43 -8.79 13.37 -1.54
N GLN A 44 -8.44 14.29 -2.44
CA GLN A 44 -7.91 13.96 -3.76
C GLN A 44 -6.53 13.34 -3.70
N LEU A 45 -5.58 13.95 -2.97
CA LEU A 45 -4.21 13.46 -2.87
C LEU A 45 -4.14 12.08 -2.24
N VAL A 46 -4.86 11.86 -1.14
CA VAL A 46 -4.91 10.54 -0.48
C VAL A 46 -5.60 9.53 -1.39
N GLY A 47 -6.71 9.88 -2.04
CA GLY A 47 -7.40 8.95 -2.95
C GLY A 47 -6.51 8.52 -4.12
N VAL A 48 -5.86 9.46 -4.80
CA VAL A 48 -4.93 9.17 -5.91
C VAL A 48 -3.72 8.37 -5.43
N LEU A 49 -3.19 8.67 -4.24
CA LEU A 49 -2.11 7.90 -3.64
C LEU A 49 -2.53 6.44 -3.41
N LEU A 50 -3.71 6.20 -2.84
CA LEU A 50 -4.21 4.84 -2.60
C LEU A 50 -4.44 4.08 -3.91
N ILE A 51 -4.96 4.72 -4.96
CA ILE A 51 -5.07 4.11 -6.31
C ILE A 51 -3.68 3.70 -6.79
N SER A 52 -2.72 4.63 -6.75
CA SER A 52 -1.37 4.42 -7.25
C SER A 52 -0.63 3.31 -6.49
N VAL A 53 -0.79 3.26 -5.16
CA VAL A 53 -0.21 2.20 -4.33
C VAL A 53 -0.86 0.85 -4.64
N THR A 54 -2.19 0.82 -4.79
CA THR A 54 -2.93 -0.40 -5.19
C THR A 54 -2.45 -0.94 -6.53
N GLU A 55 -2.31 -0.08 -7.54
CA GLU A 55 -1.76 -0.46 -8.84
C GLU A 55 -0.30 -0.93 -8.76
N CYS A 56 0.52 -0.33 -7.90
CA CYS A 56 1.90 -0.76 -7.70
C CYS A 56 1.94 -2.19 -7.13
N TYR A 57 1.16 -2.47 -6.09
CA TYR A 57 1.06 -3.82 -5.53
C TYR A 57 0.61 -4.85 -6.56
N ALA A 58 -0.36 -4.47 -7.40
CA ALA A 58 -0.83 -5.29 -8.49
C ALA A 58 0.23 -5.62 -9.53
N LYS A 59 0.94 -4.59 -10.03
CA LYS A 59 2.01 -4.77 -11.01
C LYS A 59 3.14 -5.64 -10.45
N ILE A 60 3.45 -5.50 -9.15
CA ILE A 60 4.40 -6.39 -8.48
C ILE A 60 3.90 -7.85 -8.54
N LEU A 61 2.62 -8.10 -8.22
CA LEU A 61 2.04 -9.44 -8.27
C LEU A 61 2.08 -10.03 -9.70
N GLU A 62 1.67 -9.26 -10.70
CA GLU A 62 1.72 -9.66 -12.12
C GLU A 62 3.14 -10.02 -12.57
N THR A 63 4.15 -9.26 -12.15
CA THR A 63 5.56 -9.57 -12.49
C THR A 63 6.01 -10.92 -11.94
N PHE A 64 5.49 -11.32 -10.78
CA PHE A 64 5.76 -12.65 -10.22
C PHE A 64 5.06 -13.77 -10.99
N GLU A 65 3.81 -13.55 -11.42
CA GLU A 65 3.07 -14.54 -12.21
C GLU A 65 3.71 -14.77 -13.58
N ALA A 66 4.10 -13.68 -14.27
CA ALA A 66 4.80 -13.76 -15.56
C ALA A 66 6.17 -14.44 -15.42
N SER A 67 6.91 -14.13 -14.35
CA SER A 67 8.22 -14.76 -14.09
C SER A 67 8.09 -16.25 -13.78
N ALA A 68 7.03 -16.66 -13.08
CA ALA A 68 6.80 -18.06 -12.71
C ALA A 68 6.61 -18.99 -13.91
N ALA A 69 6.08 -18.50 -15.03
CA ALA A 69 5.97 -19.26 -16.27
C ALA A 69 7.35 -19.61 -16.89
N SER A 70 8.42 -18.95 -16.44
CA SER A 70 9.77 -19.07 -17.02
C SER A 70 10.81 -19.76 -16.12
N VAL A 71 10.51 -19.99 -14.84
CA VAL A 71 11.50 -20.46 -13.85
C VAL A 71 11.46 -21.98 -13.72
N ARG A 72 12.51 -22.64 -14.24
CA ARG A 72 12.84 -24.05 -13.94
C ARG A 72 13.45 -24.16 -12.53
N GLU A 73 13.19 -25.29 -11.86
CA GLU A 73 13.75 -25.64 -10.54
C GLU A 73 15.26 -25.40 -10.48
N GLY A 74 15.70 -24.48 -9.60
CA GLY A 74 17.11 -24.22 -9.36
C GLY A 74 17.49 -22.76 -9.06
N ASN A 75 16.60 -21.80 -9.29
CA ASN A 75 16.93 -20.39 -9.03
C ASN A 75 16.92 -20.07 -7.53
N ILE A 76 18.13 -19.84 -7.00
CA ILE A 76 18.39 -19.31 -5.66
C ILE A 76 18.11 -17.81 -5.69
N VAL A 77 17.08 -17.35 -4.98
CA VAL A 77 16.81 -15.91 -4.82
C VAL A 77 17.53 -15.40 -3.59
N ARG A 78 18.50 -14.49 -3.77
CA ARG A 78 19.17 -13.79 -2.66
C ARG A 78 18.41 -12.52 -2.32
N ILE A 79 17.97 -12.40 -1.07
CA ILE A 79 17.28 -11.22 -0.56
C ILE A 79 18.28 -10.43 0.29
N GLN A 80 18.42 -9.14 0.04
CA GLN A 80 19.13 -8.22 0.94
C GLN A 80 18.10 -7.37 1.65
N LEU A 81 18.06 -7.47 2.99
CA LEU A 81 17.04 -6.81 3.82
C LEU A 81 17.38 -5.35 4.14
N LEU A 82 18.67 -4.96 4.09
CA LEU A 82 19.12 -3.58 4.29
C LEU A 82 19.58 -2.96 2.96
N ASP A 83 19.03 -1.80 2.62
CA ASP A 83 19.56 -0.95 1.55
C ASP A 83 20.76 -0.17 2.12
N PRO A 84 21.98 -0.36 1.60
CA PRO A 84 23.17 0.39 2.04
C PRO A 84 23.05 1.91 1.79
N ARG A 85 21.97 2.40 1.18
CA ARG A 85 21.68 3.83 0.97
C ARG A 85 20.66 4.42 1.93
N ASP A 86 20.12 3.64 2.87
CA ASP A 86 19.19 4.17 3.86
C ASP A 86 19.95 5.05 4.88
N GLN A 87 19.84 6.37 4.71
CA GLN A 87 20.53 7.37 5.55
C GLN A 87 20.03 7.43 7.00
N SER A 88 18.98 6.66 7.33
CA SER A 88 18.51 6.42 8.70
C SER A 88 19.35 5.42 9.47
N CYS A 89 20.19 4.62 8.80
CA CYS A 89 21.18 3.79 9.48
C CYS A 89 22.38 4.66 9.86
N PRO A 90 22.78 4.72 11.14
CA PRO A 90 24.02 5.39 11.51
C PRO A 90 25.17 4.75 10.72
N PRO A 91 26.10 5.54 10.14
CA PRO A 91 27.27 4.98 9.50
C PRO A 91 27.98 4.08 10.52
N PRO A 92 28.50 2.91 10.11
CA PRO A 92 29.26 2.07 11.01
C PRO A 92 30.38 2.93 11.60
N ARG A 93 30.36 3.09 12.93
CA ARG A 93 31.39 3.81 13.67
C ARG A 93 32.71 3.08 13.39
N THR A 94 33.58 3.70 12.61
CA THR A 94 34.83 3.11 12.10
C THR A 94 35.89 2.79 13.16
N ASP A 95 35.59 2.97 14.45
CA ASP A 95 36.65 3.03 15.45
C ASP A 95 36.66 1.86 16.44
N LEU A 96 35.67 0.96 16.41
CA LEU A 96 35.67 -0.23 17.27
C LEU A 96 35.04 -1.43 16.55
N ASP A 97 35.87 -2.45 16.33
CA ASP A 97 35.56 -3.84 15.97
C ASP A 97 35.58 -4.23 14.46
N PRO A 98 36.54 -5.05 13.99
CA PRO A 98 36.63 -5.55 12.61
C PRO A 98 35.49 -6.49 12.18
N HIS A 99 34.52 -6.76 13.06
CA HIS A 99 33.46 -7.76 12.86
C HIS A 99 32.07 -7.19 12.59
N HIS A 100 31.94 -5.90 12.27
CA HIS A 100 30.64 -5.33 11.88
C HIS A 100 30.27 -5.72 10.44
N GLU A 101 30.09 -7.02 10.22
CA GLU A 101 29.42 -7.55 9.05
C GLU A 101 28.08 -6.82 8.93
N SER A 102 27.88 -6.14 7.80
CA SER A 102 26.54 -5.74 7.40
C SER A 102 25.65 -6.98 7.57
N TYR A 103 24.58 -6.91 8.36
CA TYR A 103 23.71 -8.06 8.63
C TYR A 103 22.97 -8.47 7.34
N THR A 104 23.71 -9.10 6.43
CA THR A 104 23.20 -9.67 5.19
C THR A 104 22.71 -11.07 5.49
N PHE A 105 21.44 -11.18 5.84
CA PHE A 105 20.77 -12.46 5.90
C PHE A 105 20.55 -12.99 4.48
N THR A 106 21.27 -14.04 4.10
CA THR A 106 21.09 -14.70 2.80
C THR A 106 20.13 -15.87 2.97
N LEU A 107 18.89 -15.69 2.54
CA LEU A 107 17.91 -16.78 2.48
C LEU A 107 18.00 -17.45 1.10
N ASN A 108 18.21 -18.77 1.07
CA ASN A 108 18.18 -19.54 -0.18
C ASN A 108 16.81 -20.19 -0.33
N LEU A 109 15.95 -19.61 -1.17
CA LEU A 109 14.64 -20.17 -1.48
C LEU A 109 14.62 -20.66 -2.92
N GLY A 110 13.95 -21.79 -3.15
CA GLY A 110 13.55 -22.19 -4.50
C GLY A 110 12.52 -21.20 -5.05
N GLY A 111 12.53 -21.00 -6.37
CA GLY A 111 11.61 -20.10 -7.08
C GLY A 111 10.13 -20.24 -6.66
N PRO A 112 9.57 -21.46 -6.57
CA PRO A 112 8.18 -21.67 -6.14
C PRO A 112 7.91 -21.21 -4.70
N THR A 113 8.79 -21.58 -3.75
CA THR A 113 8.65 -21.20 -2.33
C THR A 113 8.77 -19.70 -2.13
N TRP A 114 9.69 -19.05 -2.85
CA TRP A 114 9.82 -17.59 -2.83
C TRP A 114 8.57 -16.89 -3.34
N LYS A 115 7.97 -17.40 -4.42
CA LYS A 115 6.74 -16.86 -4.99
C LYS A 115 5.60 -16.89 -3.99
N GLU A 116 5.37 -18.05 -3.35
CA GLU A 116 4.31 -18.18 -2.36
C GLU A 116 4.52 -17.24 -1.17
N LEU A 117 5.76 -17.11 -0.68
CA LEU A 117 6.08 -16.17 0.40
C LEU A 117 5.86 -14.70 -0.02
N ALA A 118 6.32 -14.30 -1.21
CA ALA A 118 6.11 -12.95 -1.71
C ALA A 118 4.61 -12.64 -1.90
N LYS A 119 3.85 -13.60 -2.42
CA LYS A 119 2.41 -13.51 -2.60
C LYS A 119 1.67 -13.39 -1.27
N MET A 120 2.01 -14.21 -0.28
CA MET A 120 1.47 -14.12 1.07
C MET A 120 1.77 -12.76 1.71
N ALA A 121 3.01 -12.27 1.60
CA ALA A 121 3.40 -10.97 2.11
C ALA A 121 2.60 -9.84 1.45
N LEU A 122 2.48 -9.83 0.12
CA LEU A 122 1.69 -8.84 -0.61
C LEU A 122 0.22 -8.86 -0.22
N LYS A 123 -0.38 -10.04 -0.07
CA LYS A 123 -1.77 -10.17 0.38
C LYS A 123 -1.97 -9.60 1.78
N ALA A 124 -1.03 -9.85 2.69
CA ALA A 124 -1.09 -9.28 4.04
C ALA A 124 -1.01 -7.74 4.02
N GLU A 125 -0.23 -7.14 3.12
CA GLU A 125 -0.15 -5.67 2.94
C GLU A 125 -1.43 -5.09 2.34
N ILE A 126 -2.07 -5.81 1.41
CA ILE A 126 -3.27 -5.33 0.71
C ILE A 126 -4.51 -5.51 1.58
N PHE A 127 -4.77 -6.76 2.00
CA PHE A 127 -6.01 -7.16 2.67
C PHE A 127 -5.90 -7.13 4.20
N GLY A 128 -4.69 -7.02 4.74
CA GLY A 128 -4.41 -7.12 6.17
C GLY A 128 -3.95 -8.51 6.57
N SER A 129 -3.19 -8.57 7.66
CA SER A 129 -2.85 -9.84 8.32
C SER A 129 -3.88 -10.20 9.38
N LYS A 130 -4.09 -11.50 9.61
CA LYS A 130 -4.83 -12.01 10.77
C LYS A 130 -4.03 -11.93 12.07
N THR A 131 -2.73 -11.66 11.97
CA THR A 131 -1.84 -11.49 13.12
C THR A 131 -1.82 -10.03 13.53
N ASN A 132 -2.19 -9.77 14.78
CA ASN A 132 -2.04 -8.45 15.36
C ASN A 132 -0.55 -8.13 15.61
N ASP A 133 -0.24 -6.84 15.62
CA ASP A 133 1.04 -6.32 16.05
C ASP A 133 1.23 -6.46 17.57
N GLU A 134 2.37 -6.00 18.06
CA GLU A 134 2.75 -6.00 19.48
C GLU A 134 1.77 -5.25 20.39
N ASN A 135 0.97 -4.33 19.84
CA ASN A 135 -0.04 -3.55 20.55
C ASN A 135 -1.46 -4.16 20.39
N GLY A 136 -1.57 -5.33 19.78
CA GLY A 136 -2.85 -5.99 19.53
C GLY A 136 -3.66 -5.36 18.39
N GLN A 137 -3.08 -4.47 17.59
CA GLN A 137 -3.72 -3.84 16.44
C GLN A 137 -3.35 -4.58 15.14
N PRO A 138 -4.27 -4.74 14.19
CA PRO A 138 -3.90 -5.29 12.89
C PRO A 138 -2.93 -4.35 12.18
N PRO A 139 -1.91 -4.86 11.47
CA PRO A 139 -0.99 -4.03 10.71
C PRO A 139 -1.74 -3.23 9.63
N LEU A 140 -1.18 -2.07 9.29
CA LEU A 140 -1.75 -1.17 8.29
C LEU A 140 -1.88 -1.89 6.94
N SER A 141 -3.04 -1.80 6.31
CA SER A 141 -3.28 -2.39 5.00
C SER A 141 -3.98 -1.41 4.08
N VAL A 142 -3.92 -1.68 2.77
CA VAL A 142 -4.64 -0.88 1.77
C VAL A 142 -6.14 -0.88 2.08
N VAL A 143 -6.72 -2.05 2.39
CA VAL A 143 -8.14 -2.20 2.71
C VAL A 143 -8.52 -1.44 3.98
N SER A 144 -7.71 -1.51 5.05
CA SER A 144 -8.04 -0.81 6.30
C SER A 144 -7.99 0.72 6.11
N LEU A 145 -7.02 1.22 5.34
CA LEU A 145 -6.95 2.65 5.00
C LEU A 145 -8.09 3.13 4.13
N LEU A 146 -8.53 2.32 3.16
CA LEU A 146 -9.72 2.64 2.35
C LEU A 146 -10.97 2.74 3.22
N GLN A 147 -11.13 1.82 4.18
CA GLN A 147 -12.23 1.88 5.13
C GLN A 147 -12.17 3.16 5.99
N CYS A 148 -10.99 3.53 6.50
CA CYS A 148 -10.82 4.78 7.26
C CYS A 148 -11.15 6.01 6.41
N MET A 149 -10.68 6.05 5.16
CA MET A 149 -10.97 7.15 4.24
C MET A 149 -12.47 7.24 3.93
N GLU A 150 -13.13 6.11 3.68
CA GLU A 150 -14.57 6.03 3.44
C GLU A 150 -15.38 6.57 4.62
N GLN A 151 -15.11 6.07 5.84
CA GLN A 151 -15.78 6.51 7.06
C GLN A 151 -15.57 8.00 7.32
N ARG A 152 -14.35 8.50 7.09
CA ARG A 152 -14.06 9.93 7.19
C ARG A 152 -14.90 10.74 6.21
N GLN A 153 -14.95 10.35 4.93
CA GLN A 153 -15.71 11.10 3.94
C GLN A 153 -17.22 11.03 4.21
N ILE A 154 -17.75 9.87 4.60
CA ILE A 154 -19.15 9.73 4.99
C ILE A 154 -19.47 10.66 6.17
N SER A 155 -18.65 10.67 7.22
CA SER A 155 -18.88 11.54 8.39
C SER A 155 -18.80 13.03 8.05
N TRP A 156 -17.96 13.43 7.09
CA TRP A 156 -17.95 14.81 6.59
C TRP A 156 -19.23 15.20 5.86
N HIS A 157 -19.92 14.25 5.25
CA HIS A 157 -21.21 14.50 4.63
C HIS A 157 -22.37 14.55 5.63
N THR A 158 -22.22 13.97 6.83
CA THR A 158 -23.27 14.00 7.86
C THR A 158 -23.20 15.24 8.76
N VAL A 159 -22.05 15.92 8.81
CA VAL A 159 -21.83 17.12 9.63
C VAL A 159 -22.00 18.39 8.78
N ALA A 160 -22.60 19.44 9.35
CA ALA A 160 -22.71 20.72 8.67
C ALA A 160 -21.31 21.26 8.29
N PRO A 161 -21.06 21.60 7.02
CA PRO A 161 -19.74 22.01 6.59
C PRO A 161 -19.34 23.36 7.21
N PRO A 162 -18.03 23.59 7.43
CA PRO A 162 -17.50 24.87 7.88
C PRO A 162 -17.99 26.07 7.03
N PRO A 163 -18.05 27.28 7.62
CA PRO A 163 -18.63 28.46 6.98
C PRO A 163 -17.87 28.97 5.76
N ASP A 164 -16.66 28.47 5.49
CA ASP A 164 -15.88 28.77 4.29
C ASP A 164 -16.22 27.86 3.10
N PHE A 165 -17.03 26.82 3.27
CA PHE A 165 -17.45 25.94 2.18
C PHE A 165 -18.36 26.69 1.20
N PRO A 166 -18.15 26.59 -0.12
CA PRO A 166 -19.06 27.17 -1.10
C PRO A 166 -20.48 26.62 -0.94
N VAL A 167 -21.50 27.46 -1.17
CA VAL A 167 -22.93 27.10 -0.96
C VAL A 167 -23.33 25.84 -1.73
N ILE A 168 -22.74 25.60 -2.92
CA ILE A 168 -22.96 24.40 -3.74
C ILE A 168 -22.60 23.09 -3.01
N TYR A 169 -21.67 23.13 -2.05
CA TYR A 169 -21.27 21.97 -1.26
C TYR A 169 -22.07 21.84 0.06
N ARG A 170 -22.81 22.88 0.47
CA ARG A 170 -23.58 22.89 1.73
C ARG A 170 -24.88 22.10 1.70
N GLY A 171 -25.38 21.77 0.51
CA GLY A 171 -26.65 21.03 0.32
C GLY A 171 -26.52 19.74 -0.51
N SER A 172 -25.30 19.32 -0.86
CA SER A 172 -25.08 18.18 -1.77
C SER A 172 -25.23 16.80 -1.12
N TYR A 173 -25.80 16.70 0.10
CA TYR A 173 -26.16 15.42 0.73
C TYR A 173 -27.10 14.56 -0.14
N HIS A 174 -27.80 15.19 -1.09
CA HIS A 174 -28.82 14.55 -1.94
C HIS A 174 -28.37 14.21 -3.37
N LYS A 175 -27.08 14.31 -3.71
CA LYS A 175 -26.60 13.85 -5.03
C LYS A 175 -25.94 12.48 -4.92
N GLU A 176 -26.33 11.60 -5.85
CA GLU A 176 -25.71 10.31 -6.15
C GLU A 176 -24.19 10.40 -5.99
N CYS A 177 -23.65 9.63 -5.04
CA CYS A 177 -22.21 9.44 -4.78
C CYS A 177 -21.32 10.71 -4.84
N PRO A 178 -20.98 11.32 -3.70
CA PRO A 178 -19.99 12.38 -3.62
C PRO A 178 -18.68 12.06 -4.36
N THR A 179 -18.13 13.02 -5.11
CA THR A 179 -16.90 12.82 -5.91
C THR A 179 -15.71 12.37 -5.07
N CYS A 180 -15.63 12.76 -3.80
CA CYS A 180 -14.58 12.32 -2.87
C CYS A 180 -14.65 10.83 -2.53
N LEU A 181 -15.81 10.17 -2.68
CA LEU A 181 -15.98 8.73 -2.51
C LEU A 181 -15.69 7.94 -3.79
N LEU A 182 -15.75 8.56 -4.97
CA LEU A 182 -15.46 7.88 -6.24
C LEU A 182 -14.03 7.30 -6.28
N LEU A 183 -13.06 8.00 -5.70
CA LEU A 183 -11.68 7.51 -5.62
C LEU A 183 -11.56 6.27 -4.73
N VAL A 184 -12.31 6.22 -3.63
CA VAL A 184 -12.36 5.05 -2.75
C VAL A 184 -13.01 3.86 -3.45
N TYR A 185 -14.09 4.09 -4.18
CA TYR A 185 -14.78 3.05 -4.94
C TYR A 185 -13.94 2.52 -6.10
N GLU A 186 -13.18 3.39 -6.77
CA GLU A 186 -12.24 2.97 -7.80
C GLU A 186 -11.12 2.09 -7.22
N CYS A 187 -10.54 2.46 -6.08
CA CYS A 187 -9.60 1.59 -5.36
C CYS A 187 -10.22 0.22 -5.03
N ARG A 188 -11.44 0.19 -4.49
CA ARG A 188 -12.14 -1.07 -4.17
C ARG A 188 -12.40 -1.91 -5.43
N ARG A 189 -12.76 -1.27 -6.55
CA ARG A 189 -12.95 -1.93 -7.84
C ARG A 189 -11.65 -2.60 -8.30
N LEU A 190 -10.52 -1.88 -8.24
CA LEU A 190 -9.20 -2.44 -8.55
C LEU A 190 -8.89 -3.64 -7.65
N LEU A 191 -9.09 -3.51 -6.33
CA LEU A 191 -8.89 -4.62 -5.38
C LEU A 191 -9.76 -5.84 -5.68
N SER A 192 -11.01 -5.64 -6.08
CA SER A 192 -11.91 -6.75 -6.42
C SER A 192 -11.46 -7.54 -7.65
N LEU A 193 -10.82 -6.87 -8.63
CA LEU A 193 -10.24 -7.55 -9.78
C LEU A 193 -9.06 -8.44 -9.38
N TYR A 194 -8.30 -8.06 -8.36
CA TYR A 194 -7.19 -8.85 -7.82
C TYR A 194 -7.65 -10.04 -6.98
N ASP A 195 -8.77 -9.91 -6.27
CA ASP A 195 -9.37 -11.02 -5.52
C ASP A 195 -9.98 -12.08 -6.48
N GLN A 196 -10.59 -11.63 -7.58
CA GLN A 196 -11.24 -12.51 -8.57
C GLN A 196 -10.27 -13.22 -9.52
N THR A 197 -9.08 -12.66 -9.79
CA THR A 197 -8.08 -13.29 -10.67
C THR A 197 -7.57 -14.63 -10.13
N GLU A 198 -7.70 -14.88 -8.82
CA GLU A 198 -7.39 -16.17 -8.22
C GLU A 198 -8.55 -17.18 -8.24
N TYR A 199 -9.80 -16.71 -8.32
CA TYR A 199 -10.96 -17.61 -8.37
C TYR A 199 -11.06 -18.33 -9.73
N ILE A 200 -10.60 -17.68 -10.81
CA ILE A 200 -10.61 -18.26 -12.16
C ILE A 200 -9.48 -19.28 -12.36
N GLN A 201 -8.40 -19.23 -11.56
CA GLN A 201 -7.30 -20.20 -11.62
C GLN A 201 -7.51 -21.45 -10.75
N ASN A 202 -8.55 -21.50 -9.92
CA ASN A 202 -8.83 -22.62 -9.01
C ASN A 202 -10.12 -23.39 -9.33
N VAL A 203 -10.63 -23.30 -10.56
CA VAL A 203 -11.70 -24.20 -11.02
C VAL A 203 -11.03 -25.48 -11.55
N PRO A 204 -11.12 -26.63 -10.85
CA PRO A 204 -10.73 -27.89 -11.44
C PRO A 204 -11.68 -28.18 -12.61
N THR A 205 -11.13 -28.30 -13.81
CA THR A 205 -11.79 -28.97 -14.95
C THR A 205 -11.98 -30.44 -14.68
#